data_AF-A0A849YBE3-F1
#
_entry.id   AF-A0A849YBE3-F1
#
_cell.length_a   1.000
_cell.length_b   1.000
_cell.length_c   1.000
_cell.angle_alpha   90.00
_cell.angle_beta   90.00
_cell.angle_gamma   90.00
#
_symmetry.space_group_name_H-M   'P 1'
#
loop_
_entity.id
_entity.type
_entity.pdbx_description
1 polymer ?
#
loop_
_entity_poly.entity_id
_entity_poly.type
_entity_poly.pdbx_seq_one_letter_code
_entity_poly.pdbx_strand_id
1 'polypeptide(L)' 'MPIETLRWEGNALVILDQTELPIRKIEKRLTDAAEVREAIGALRVRGAPAIGVSAAYGLCL' A
#
# COMPACT_ATOMS: atom_id res chain seq x y z
N MET A 1 4.74 -10.73 -16.59
CA MET A 1 3.41 -10.30 -16.11
C MET A 1 3.63 -9.21 -15.07
N PRO A 2 2.90 -8.09 -15.10
CA PRO A 2 3.08 -7.02 -14.12
C PRO A 2 2.63 -7.48 -12.73
N ILE A 3 3.38 -7.11 -11.69
CA ILE A 3 3.00 -7.32 -10.29
C ILE A 3 2.22 -6.10 -9.83
N GLU A 4 0.97 -6.29 -9.44
CA GLU A 4 0.14 -5.24 -8.86
C GLU A 4 0.56 -5.01 -7.40
N THR A 5 0.98 -3.79 -7.07
CA THR A 5 1.47 -3.42 -5.73
C THR A 5 0.47 -2.63 -4.91
N LEU A 6 -0.53 -2.02 -5.57
CA LEU A 6 -1.57 -1.19 -4.99
C LEU A 6 -2.88 -1.48 -5.72
N ARG A 7 -3.97 -1.63 -4.98
CA ARG A 7 -5.30 -1.91 -5.54
C ARG A 7 -6.38 -1.38 -4.62
N TRP A 8 -7.39 -0.74 -5.19
CA TRP A 8 -8.54 -0.27 -4.42
C TRP A 8 -9.64 -1.34 -4.38
N GLU A 9 -10.15 -1.65 -3.18
CA GLU A 9 -11.23 -2.63 -2.98
C GLU A 9 -12.30 -2.09 -2.03
N GLY A 10 -13.42 -1.64 -2.59
CA GLY A 10 -14.54 -1.11 -1.82
C GLY A 10 -14.14 0.16 -1.07
N ASN A 11 -13.94 0.03 0.25
CA ASN A 11 -13.53 1.09 1.17
C ASN A 11 -12.11 0.88 1.73
N ALA A 12 -11.24 0.19 1.00
CA ALA A 12 -9.87 -0.07 1.43
C ALA A 12 -8.86 0.06 0.30
N LEU A 13 -7.68 0.59 0.62
CA LEU A 13 -6.48 0.43 -0.19
C LEU A 13 -5.79 -0.90 0.18
N VAL A 14 -5.67 -1.81 -0.76
CA VAL A 14 -4.86 -3.03 -0.63
C VAL A 14 -3.47 -2.78 -1.16
N ILE A 15 -2.47 -3.07 -0.35
CA ILE A 15 -1.06 -2.95 -0.72
C ILE A 15 -0.38 -4.32 -0.67
N LEU A 16 0.60 -4.53 -1.53
CA LEU A 16 1.57 -5.60 -1.36
C LEU A 16 2.64 -5.15 -0.35
N ASP A 17 2.80 -5.87 0.75
CA ASP A 17 3.82 -5.56 1.76
C ASP A 17 5.22 -5.89 1.22
N GLN A 18 5.91 -4.85 0.74
CA GLN A 18 7.20 -5.02 0.11
C GLN A 18 8.33 -5.35 1.11
N THR A 19 8.09 -5.34 2.43
CA THR A 19 9.11 -5.78 3.41
C THR A 19 9.18 -7.30 3.56
N GLU A 20 8.12 -8.00 3.12
CA GLU A 20 8.05 -9.47 3.17
C GLU A 20 8.64 -10.13 1.91
N LEU A 21 8.84 -9.35 0.85
CA LEU A 21 9.44 -9.82 -0.39
C LEU A 21 10.96 -10.06 -0.24
N PRO A 22 11.53 -11.05 -0.95
CA PRO A 22 10.87 -11.97 -1.89
C PRO A 22 10.29 -13.23 -1.24
N ILE A 23 10.44 -13.39 0.09
CA ILE A 23 10.14 -14.65 0.78
C ILE A 23 8.64 -14.92 0.84
N ARG A 24 7.83 -13.89 1.10
CA ARG A 24 6.38 -14.00 1.24
C ARG A 24 5.67 -12.88 0.49
N LYS A 25 4.58 -13.25 -0.20
CA LYS A 25 3.67 -12.29 -0.82
C LYS A 25 2.50 -12.06 0.14
N ILE A 26 2.59 -10.99 0.93
CA ILE A 26 1.57 -10.63 1.93
C ILE A 26 0.88 -9.34 1.49
N GLU A 27 -0.46 -9.36 1.47
CA GLU A 27 -1.26 -8.16 1.22
C GLU A 27 -1.78 -7.57 2.53
N LYS A 28 -1.89 -6.25 2.59
CA LYS A 28 -2.50 -5.52 3.71
C LYS A 28 -3.63 -4.66 3.20
N ARG A 29 -4.78 -4.73 3.87
CA ARG A 29 -5.92 -3.83 3.66
C ARG A 29 -5.79 -2.65 4.60
N LEU A 30 -5.76 -1.45 4.04
CA LEU A 30 -5.70 -0.19 4.77
C LEU A 30 -7.05 0.51 4.57
N THR A 31 -7.68 0.89 5.67
CA THR A 31 -9.05 1.39 5.75
C THR A 31 -9.15 2.84 6.21
N ASP A 32 -8.04 3.43 6.65
CA ASP A 32 -7.97 4.86 6.98
C ASP A 32 -6.62 5.48 6.59
N ALA A 33 -6.57 6.81 6.62
CA ALA A 33 -5.37 7.59 6.31
C ALA A 33 -4.19 7.32 7.27
N ALA A 34 -4.44 6.94 8.53
CA ALA A 34 -3.39 6.67 9.52
C ALA A 34 -2.66 5.36 9.21
N GLU A 35 -3.39 4.34 8.77
CA GLU A 35 -2.84 3.07 8.29
C GLU A 35 -2.02 3.27 7.00
N VAL A 36 -2.48 4.11 6.07
CA VAL A 36 -1.71 4.48 4.87
C VAL A 36 -0.40 5.17 5.23
N ARG A 37 -0.45 6.15 6.14
CA ARG A 37 0.75 6.85 6.63
C ARG A 37 1.74 5.88 7.27
N GLU A 38 1.25 4.97 8.10
CA GLU A 38 2.11 3.97 8.76
C GLU A 38 2.72 3.01 7.74
N ALA A 39 1.96 2.54 6.74
CA ALA A 39 2.48 1.67 5.69
C ALA A 39 3.61 2.32 4.86
N ILE A 40 3.50 3.63 4.56
CA ILE A 40 4.57 4.41 3.91
C ILE A 40 5.77 4.54 4.86
N GLY A 41 5.54 4.94 6.12
CA GLY A 41 6.60 5.12 7.11
C GLY A 41 7.37 3.84 7.43
N ALA A 42 6.69 2.69 7.41
CA ALA A 42 7.26 1.37 7.62
C ALA A 42 7.87 0.75 6.33
N LEU A 43 7.91 1.50 5.22
CA LEU A 43 8.44 1.07 3.92
C LEU A 43 7.76 -0.18 3.31
N ARG A 44 6.51 -0.45 3.72
CA ARG A 44 5.67 -1.49 3.11
C ARG A 44 5.23 -1.10 1.71
N VAL A 45 5.05 0.20 1.49
CA VAL A 45 5.02 0.82 0.16
C VAL A 45 6.26 1.68 0.00
N ARG A 46 6.99 1.49 -1.11
CA ARG A 46 8.16 2.30 -1.46
C ARG A 46 8.25 2.56 -2.96
N GLY A 47 9.06 3.55 -3.31
CA GLY A 47 9.17 4.11 -4.66
C GLY A 47 8.34 5.38 -4.78
N ALA A 48 8.95 6.48 -5.25
CA ALA A 48 8.31 7.80 -5.23
C ALA A 48 6.92 7.84 -5.90
N PRO A 49 6.69 7.22 -7.07
CA PRO A 49 5.35 7.16 -7.67
C PRO A 49 4.34 6.39 -6.81
N ALA A 50 4.73 5.25 -6.25
CA ALA A 50 3.85 4.42 -5.42
C ALA A 50 3.46 5.13 -4.12
N ILE A 51 4.42 5.83 -3.49
CA ILE A 51 4.16 6.65 -2.29
C ILE A 51 3.14 7.75 -2.59
N GLY A 52 3.29 8.46 -3.71
CA GLY A 52 2.35 9.52 -4.11
C GLY A 52 0.93 8.99 -4.33
N VAL A 53 0.80 7.86 -5.06
CA VAL A 53 -0.50 7.22 -5.31
C VAL A 53 -1.12 6.69 -4.01
N SER A 54 -0.35 6.03 -3.15
CA SER A 54 -0.86 5.58 -1.84
C SER A 54 -1.33 6.73 -0.97
N ALA A 55 -0.58 7.83 -0.91
CA ALA A 55 -0.99 9.01 -0.15
C ALA A 55 -2.30 9.62 -0.69
N ALA A 56 -2.47 9.67 -2.01
CA ALA A 56 -3.73 10.13 -2.62
C ALA A 56 -4.92 9.24 -2.24
N TYR A 57 -4.74 7.92 -2.26
CA TYR A 57 -5.75 6.98 -1.76
C TYR A 57 -6.05 7.18 -0.27
N GLY A 58 -5.05 7.46 0.55
CA GLY A 58 -5.24 7.79 1.96
C GLY A 58 -6.08 9.04 2.20
N LEU A 59 -6.18 9.97 1.25
CA LEU A 59 -7.11 11.10 1.35
C LEU A 59 -8.56 10.73 1.03
N CYS A 60 -8.78 9.59 0.36
CA CYS A 60 -10.10 9.07 0.01
C CYS A 60 -10.67 8.09 1.04
N LEU A 61 -9.83 7.57 1.95
CA LEU A 61 -10.20 6.73 3.09
C LEU A 61 -10.55 7.59 4.30
#